data_AF-A0A259RXE6-F1
#
_entry.id   AF-A0A259RXE6-F1
#
_cell.length_a   1.000
_cell.length_b   1.000
_cell.length_c   1.000
_cell.angle_alpha   90.00
_cell.angle_beta   90.00
_cell.angle_gamma   90.00
#
_symmetry.space_group_name_H-M   'P 1'
#
loop_
_entity.id
_entity.type
_entity.pdbx_description
1 polymer ?
#
loop_
_entity_poly.entity_id
_entity_poly.type
_entity_poly.pdbx_seq_one_letter_code
_entity_poly.pdbx_strand_id
1 'polypeptide(L)'
;MKKAHKIATAVTAATLFVGISAANAASMADYEKAKAAAMAEVKKVEAEGIAPWNPKAKKPILEHSDQLAEKGDFDGAIKYANYIASLQPIAVKEWKSQPNPGPYKPSR
;
A
#
# COMPACT_ATOMS: atom_id res chain seq x y z
N MET A 1 -42.28 -36.70 -33.24
CA MET A 1 -42.48 -35.49 -32.42
C MET A 1 -41.13 -34.99 -31.96
N LYS A 2 -40.84 -33.69 -32.21
CA LYS A 2 -39.97 -32.75 -31.47
C LYS A 2 -38.49 -33.14 -31.26
N LYS A 3 -37.46 -32.30 -31.38
CA LYS A 3 -37.19 -30.90 -31.81
C LYS A 3 -35.64 -30.87 -31.77
N ALA A 4 -34.95 -30.63 -32.89
CA ALA A 4 -34.29 -29.36 -33.19
C ALA A 4 -33.29 -28.84 -32.12
N HIS A 5 -32.03 -28.77 -32.57
CA HIS A 5 -31.15 -27.58 -32.49
C HIS A 5 -30.34 -27.32 -31.22
N LYS A 6 -29.01 -27.46 -31.42
CA LYS A 6 -27.94 -26.49 -31.16
C LYS A 6 -27.96 -25.78 -29.81
N ILE A 7 -26.93 -26.02 -29.00
CA ILE A 7 -26.22 -24.93 -28.33
C ILE A 7 -24.72 -25.22 -28.48
N ALA A 8 -24.14 -24.67 -29.55
CA ALA A 8 -22.73 -24.40 -29.59
C ALA A 8 -22.45 -23.35 -28.51
N THR A 9 -21.70 -23.72 -27.50
CA THR A 9 -21.21 -22.81 -26.46
C THR A 9 -20.21 -21.85 -27.10
N ALA A 10 -20.72 -20.82 -27.76
CA ALA A 10 -19.94 -19.68 -28.17
C ALA A 10 -19.57 -18.92 -26.88
N VAL A 11 -18.34 -19.12 -26.41
CA VAL A 11 -17.72 -18.24 -25.43
C VAL A 11 -17.57 -16.88 -26.11
N THR A 12 -18.55 -16.02 -25.90
CA THR A 12 -18.53 -14.62 -26.30
C THR A 12 -17.39 -13.92 -25.57
N ALA A 13 -16.24 -13.81 -26.23
CA ALA A 13 -15.08 -13.05 -25.80
C ALA A 13 -15.31 -11.52 -25.86
N ALA A 14 -16.44 -11.03 -25.35
CA ALA A 14 -16.85 -9.62 -25.46
C ALA A 14 -17.20 -8.93 -24.12
N THR A 15 -17.22 -9.63 -22.98
CA THR A 15 -17.50 -9.02 -21.67
C THR A 15 -16.25 -8.67 -20.85
N LEU A 16 -15.04 -9.00 -21.30
CA LEU A 16 -13.82 -8.73 -20.52
C LEU A 16 -13.50 -7.23 -20.38
N PHE A 17 -14.01 -6.35 -21.24
CA PHE A 17 -13.58 -4.95 -21.25
C PHE A 17 -14.36 -4.01 -20.31
N VAL A 18 -15.54 -4.41 -19.81
CA VAL A 18 -16.31 -3.57 -18.88
C VAL A 18 -15.95 -3.83 -17.41
N GLY A 19 -15.52 -5.07 -17.08
CA GLY A 19 -15.17 -5.45 -15.71
C GLY A 19 -13.82 -4.90 -15.21
N ILE A 20 -12.87 -4.66 -16.12
CA ILE A 20 -11.51 -4.22 -15.76
C ILE A 20 -11.52 -2.80 -15.17
N SER A 21 -12.38 -1.92 -15.68
CA SER A 21 -12.46 -0.53 -15.23
C SER A 21 -13.03 -0.40 -13.81
N ALA A 22 -14.01 -1.24 -13.44
CA ALA A 22 -14.60 -1.24 -12.11
C ALA A 22 -13.69 -1.91 -11.06
N ALA A 23 -12.99 -2.97 -11.44
CA ALA A 23 -12.02 -3.64 -10.57
C ALA A 23 -10.83 -2.72 -10.22
N ASN A 24 -10.27 -2.01 -11.22
CA ASN A 24 -9.16 -1.08 -10.98
C ASN A 24 -9.56 0.12 -10.10
N ALA A 25 -10.80 0.61 -10.19
CA ALA A 25 -11.28 1.71 -9.35
C ALA A 25 -11.41 1.29 -7.86
N ALA A 26 -11.90 0.07 -7.60
CA ALA A 26 -11.96 -0.48 -6.25
C ALA A 26 -10.56 -0.70 -5.67
N SER A 27 -9.65 -1.30 -6.44
CA SER A 27 -8.26 -1.55 -6.03
C SER A 27 -7.49 -0.25 -5.77
N MET A 28 -7.74 0.82 -6.54
CA MET A 28 -7.16 2.14 -6.29
C MET A 28 -7.69 2.74 -4.99
N ALA A 29 -8.98 2.61 -4.69
CA ALA A 29 -9.56 3.10 -3.44
C ALA A 29 -8.99 2.36 -2.22
N ASP A 30 -8.83 1.04 -2.32
CA ASP A 30 -8.19 0.23 -1.28
C ASP A 30 -6.72 0.60 -1.09
N TYR A 31 -6.01 0.89 -2.20
CA TYR A 31 -4.65 1.41 -2.16
C TYR A 31 -4.56 2.75 -1.45
N GLU A 32 -5.39 3.73 -1.82
CA GLU A 32 -5.41 5.05 -1.17
C GLU A 32 -5.73 4.96 0.33
N LYS A 33 -6.62 4.04 0.72
CA LYS A 33 -6.89 3.76 2.14
C LYS A 33 -5.67 3.20 2.88
N ALA A 34 -4.96 2.25 2.28
CA ALA A 34 -3.73 1.69 2.85
C ALA A 34 -2.61 2.74 2.93
N LYS A 35 -2.48 3.57 1.88
CA LYS A 35 -1.54 4.70 1.81
C LYS A 35 -1.81 5.72 2.91
N ALA A 36 -3.07 6.10 3.11
CA ALA A 36 -3.47 7.02 4.16
C ALA A 36 -3.16 6.46 5.56
N ALA A 37 -3.44 5.18 5.80
CA ALA A 37 -3.11 4.51 7.06
C ALA A 37 -1.59 4.47 7.31
N ALA A 38 -0.80 4.14 6.29
CA ALA A 38 0.67 4.15 6.38
C ALA A 38 1.21 5.55 6.66
N MET A 39 0.70 6.57 5.97
CA MET A 39 1.07 7.97 6.23
C MET A 39 0.66 8.45 7.62
N ALA A 40 -0.46 7.96 8.16
CA ALA A 40 -0.85 8.29 9.53
C ALA A 40 0.16 7.76 10.55
N GLU A 41 0.64 6.52 10.38
CA GLU A 41 1.72 5.98 11.22
C GLU A 41 3.03 6.74 11.04
N VAL A 42 3.42 7.06 9.80
CA VAL A 42 4.62 7.87 9.51
C VAL A 42 4.54 9.22 10.21
N LYS A 43 3.40 9.92 10.11
CA LYS A 43 3.19 11.21 10.79
C LYS A 43 3.23 11.10 12.31
N LYS A 44 2.76 9.99 12.91
CA LYS A 44 2.89 9.77 14.36
C LYS A 44 4.37 9.70 14.77
N VAL A 45 5.19 8.97 14.01
CA VAL A 45 6.64 8.87 14.27
C VAL A 45 7.33 10.22 14.10
N GLU A 46 7.02 10.94 13.02
CA GLU A 46 7.56 12.29 12.78
C GLU A 46 7.14 13.29 13.87
N ALA A 47 5.91 13.20 14.39
CA ALA A 47 5.42 14.04 15.49
C ALA A 47 6.16 13.78 16.82
N GLU A 48 6.69 12.57 17.02
CA GLU A 48 7.59 12.27 18.15
C GLU A 48 9.03 12.77 17.92
N GLY A 49 9.31 13.41 16.78
CA GLY A 49 10.67 13.85 16.39
C GLY A 49 11.57 12.70 15.94
N ILE A 50 10.97 11.55 15.63
CA ILE A 50 11.68 10.33 15.21
C ILE A 50 11.65 10.27 13.68
N ALA A 51 12.76 9.86 13.07
CA ALA A 51 12.79 9.62 11.63
C ALA A 51 12.00 8.35 11.28
N PRO A 52 10.97 8.42 10.42
CA PRO A 52 10.21 7.24 10.02
C PRO A 52 11.09 6.28 9.22
N TRP A 53 10.87 4.97 9.42
CA TRP A 53 11.76 3.93 8.89
C TRP A 53 11.18 3.24 7.66
N ASN A 54 11.97 3.15 6.59
CA ASN A 54 11.74 2.26 5.46
C ASN A 54 13.11 1.83 4.87
N PRO A 55 13.43 0.53 4.84
CA PRO A 55 14.73 0.05 4.38
C PRO A 55 15.00 0.27 2.87
N LYS A 56 13.96 0.53 2.07
CA LYS A 56 14.10 0.77 0.62
C LYS A 56 13.85 2.23 0.22
N ALA A 57 13.64 3.14 1.16
CA ALA A 57 13.30 4.53 0.83
C ALA A 57 14.53 5.31 0.36
N LYS A 58 14.41 5.97 -0.80
CA LYS A 58 15.27 7.10 -1.20
C LYS A 58 14.61 8.48 -0.97
N LYS A 59 13.40 8.47 -0.39
CA LYS A 59 12.39 9.54 -0.27
C LYS A 59 11.66 9.82 -1.60
N PRO A 60 10.32 9.85 -1.62
CA PRO A 60 9.34 9.68 -0.51
C PRO A 60 9.30 8.29 0.13
N ILE A 61 8.83 8.18 1.39
CA ILE A 61 8.82 6.89 2.11
C ILE A 61 7.91 5.85 1.46
N LEU A 62 6.82 6.26 0.81
CA LEU A 62 5.89 5.38 0.09
C LEU A 62 6.18 5.26 -1.41
N GLU A 63 7.29 5.81 -1.92
CA GLU A 63 7.57 5.88 -3.37
C GLU A 63 7.48 4.52 -4.07
N HIS A 64 8.02 3.46 -3.47
CA HIS A 64 7.93 2.13 -4.05
C HIS A 64 6.49 1.60 -4.11
N SER A 65 5.68 1.94 -3.12
CA SER A 65 4.25 1.61 -3.10
C SER A 65 3.51 2.33 -4.23
N ASP A 66 3.79 3.63 -4.41
CA ASP A 66 3.20 4.43 -5.48
C ASP A 66 3.59 3.88 -6.87
N GLN A 67 4.85 3.51 -7.06
CA GLN A 67 5.32 2.89 -8.31
C GLN A 67 4.66 1.53 -8.63
N LEU A 68 4.24 0.77 -7.61
CA LEU A 68 3.51 -0.49 -7.82
C LEU A 68 2.07 -0.19 -8.24
N ALA A 69 1.41 0.77 -7.58
CA ALA A 69 0.06 1.19 -7.93
C ALA A 69 -0.02 1.80 -9.34
N GLU A 70 0.96 2.62 -9.73
CA GLU A 70 1.07 3.18 -11.09
C GLU A 70 1.21 2.10 -12.18
N LYS A 71 1.79 0.94 -11.84
CA LYS A 71 1.89 -0.22 -12.74
C LYS A 71 0.62 -1.08 -12.75
N GLY A 72 -0.39 -0.72 -11.96
CA GLY A 72 -1.61 -1.51 -11.75
C GLY A 72 -1.44 -2.68 -10.78
N ASP A 73 -0.28 -2.81 -10.12
CA ASP A 73 -0.04 -3.81 -9.08
C ASP A 73 -0.52 -3.27 -7.73
N PHE A 74 -1.84 -3.20 -7.58
CA PHE A 74 -2.47 -2.68 -6.36
C PHE A 74 -2.27 -3.62 -5.15
N ASP A 75 -2.25 -4.93 -5.36
CA ASP A 75 -1.98 -5.89 -4.28
C ASP A 75 -0.57 -5.71 -3.73
N GLY A 76 0.43 -5.56 -4.61
CA GLY A 76 1.80 -5.24 -4.25
C GLY A 76 1.91 -3.90 -3.53
N ALA A 77 1.24 -2.87 -4.05
CA ALA A 77 1.21 -1.54 -3.45
C ALA A 77 0.60 -1.56 -2.04
N ILE A 78 -0.59 -2.14 -1.87
CA ILE A 78 -1.26 -2.28 -0.57
C ILE A 78 -0.37 -3.05 0.41
N LYS A 79 0.21 -4.17 -0.02
CA LYS A 79 1.11 -4.97 0.82
C LYS A 79 2.32 -4.16 1.27
N TYR A 80 2.90 -3.36 0.38
CA TYR A 80 4.06 -2.53 0.70
C TYR A 80 3.69 -1.35 1.62
N ALA A 81 2.56 -0.67 1.38
CA ALA A 81 2.05 0.38 2.26
C ALA A 81 1.81 -0.15 3.69
N ASN A 82 1.15 -1.30 3.82
CA ASN A 82 0.92 -1.95 5.12
C ASN A 82 2.24 -2.38 5.79
N TYR A 83 3.21 -2.85 5.01
CA TYR A 83 4.55 -3.14 5.53
C TYR A 83 5.19 -1.88 6.12
N ILE A 84 5.16 -0.74 5.42
CA ILE A 84 5.68 0.53 5.96
C ILE A 84 4.96 0.93 7.25
N ALA A 85 3.63 0.81 7.29
CA ALA A 85 2.86 1.09 8.50
C ALA A 85 3.36 0.24 9.69
N SER A 86 3.64 -1.04 9.46
CA SER A 86 4.13 -1.96 10.50
C SER A 86 5.55 -1.67 11.00
N LEU A 87 6.38 -1.01 10.18
CA LEU A 87 7.74 -0.63 10.57
C LEU A 87 7.77 0.58 11.52
N GLN A 88 6.77 1.45 11.45
CA GLN A 88 6.76 2.70 12.20
C GLN A 88 6.73 2.48 13.73
N PRO A 89 5.87 1.60 14.30
CA PRO A 89 5.94 1.26 15.73
C PRO A 89 7.28 0.65 16.16
N ILE A 90 7.94 -0.11 15.28
CA ILE A 90 9.25 -0.70 15.54
C ILE A 90 10.29 0.41 15.62
N ALA A 91 10.29 1.37 14.69
CA ALA A 91 11.17 2.53 14.72
C ALA A 91 11.05 3.32 16.04
N VAL A 92 9.81 3.53 16.52
CA VAL A 92 9.55 4.20 17.81
C VAL A 92 10.10 3.39 18.98
N LYS A 93 9.86 2.06 18.99
CA LYS A 93 10.36 1.17 20.05
C LYS A 93 11.88 1.18 20.11
N GLU A 94 12.53 1.01 18.97
CA GLU A 94 13.99 1.00 18.88
C GLU A 94 14.57 2.35 19.32
N TRP A 95 14.02 3.46 18.84
CA TRP A 95 14.44 4.80 19.26
C TRP A 95 14.33 5.01 20.77
N LYS A 96 13.20 4.63 21.38
CA LYS A 96 12.96 4.75 22.83
C LYS A 96 13.83 3.79 23.67
N SER A 97 14.23 2.66 23.11
CA SER A 97 15.07 1.67 23.80
C SER A 97 16.53 2.06 23.87
N GLN A 98 16.97 3.05 23.07
CA GLN A 98 18.36 3.50 23.11
C GLN A 98 18.66 4.21 24.45
N PRO A 99 19.64 3.72 25.24
CA PRO A 99 19.97 4.29 26.55
C PRO A 99 20.49 5.74 26.47
N ASN A 100 20.87 6.18 25.27
CA ASN A 100 21.19 7.56 24.94
C ASN A 100 20.88 7.75 23.44
N PRO A 101 19.88 8.55 23.01
CA PRO A 101 19.49 8.70 21.60
C PRO A 101 20.54 9.48 20.74
N GLY A 102 21.81 9.43 21.13
CA GLY A 102 22.89 10.25 20.55
C GLY A 102 22.90 11.69 21.05
N PRO A 103 23.90 12.50 20.64
CA PRO A 103 24.17 13.85 21.14
C PRO A 103 23.09 14.90 20.83
N TYR A 104 21.96 14.51 20.23
CA TYR A 104 20.90 15.40 19.75
C TYR A 104 19.66 15.44 20.64
N LYS A 105 19.70 14.85 21.84
CA LYS A 105 18.62 15.05 22.82
C LYS A 105 18.57 16.55 23.16
N PRO A 106 17.48 17.28 22.84
CA PRO A 106 17.35 18.66 23.28
C PRO A 106 17.35 18.62 24.81
N SER A 107 18.35 19.24 25.43
CA SER A 107 18.33 19.51 26.86
C SER A 107 17.07 20.32 27.15
N ARG A 108 16.21 19.79 28.02
CA ARG A 108 15.09 20.56 28.59
C ARG A 108 15.62 21.81 29.29
#